data_AF-A0A8J7C7P6-F1
#
_entry.id   AF-A0A8J7C7P6-F1
#
_cell.length_a   1.000
_cell.length_b   1.000
_cell.length_c   1.000
_cell.angle_alpha   90.00
_cell.angle_beta   90.00
_cell.angle_gamma   90.00
#
_symmetry.space_group_name_H-M   'P 1'
#
loop_
_entity.id
_entity.type
_entity.pdbx_description
1 polymer ?
#
loop_
_entity_poly.entity_id
_entity_poly.type
_entity_poly.pdbx_seq_one_letter_code
_entity_poly.pdbx_strand_id
1 'polypeptide(L)'
;MQDKLAPIETALDLLSKQLQQLESRVSQLEGRDHLAATPPIVESPEPATVDTSVAAIAAVAASESHAVAHVLGLIGRTFLILCGAFLLRSLTDAGTMPLALGVALGLTYAAVWLFAADRGAGGGRPLSGISFGLASAVIAYPLIWEATTKFDLLDADAATALLAIFAISMFAVAWRRNLEIFAWCVSAAVLVTDVAILLTYRNWGSGAALALMVGGVSLWFAHTRGWMALRWPVAVIVN
;
A
#
# COMPACT_ATOMS: atom_id res chain seq x y z
N MET A 1 -37.13 7.44 1.28
CA MET A 1 -36.22 7.52 0.11
C MET A 1 -35.58 8.89 -0.08
N GLN A 2 -36.26 10.01 0.28
CA GLN A 2 -35.73 11.38 0.14
C GLN A 2 -34.48 11.68 0.99
N ASP A 3 -34.34 11.03 2.16
CA ASP A 3 -33.26 11.27 3.13
C ASP A 3 -31.85 10.87 2.64
N LYS A 4 -31.76 9.98 1.64
CA LYS A 4 -30.47 9.56 1.06
C LYS A 4 -30.00 10.44 -0.12
N LEU A 5 -30.87 11.31 -0.64
CA LEU A 5 -30.58 12.17 -1.79
C LEU A 5 -29.92 13.49 -1.35
N ALA A 6 -30.31 14.04 -0.19
CA ALA A 6 -29.73 15.25 0.38
C ALA A 6 -28.19 15.23 0.52
N PRO A 7 -27.54 14.15 1.02
CA PRO A 7 -26.08 14.12 1.11
C PRO A 7 -25.40 13.99 -0.26
N ILE A 8 -26.05 13.40 -1.26
CA ILE A 8 -25.52 13.29 -2.63
C ILE A 8 -25.60 14.64 -3.34
N GLU A 9 -26.70 15.36 -3.16
CA GLU A 9 -26.90 16.71 -3.70
C GLU A 9 -25.90 17.69 -3.10
N THR A 10 -25.67 17.61 -1.78
CA THR A 10 -24.64 18.40 -1.09
C THR A 10 -23.24 18.08 -1.61
N ALA A 11 -22.92 16.79 -1.84
CA ALA A 11 -21.64 16.38 -2.40
C ALA A 11 -21.45 16.86 -3.85
N LEU A 12 -22.52 16.88 -4.65
CA LEU A 12 -22.52 17.34 -6.03
C LEU A 12 -22.30 18.86 -6.12
N ASP A 13 -22.97 19.62 -5.24
CA ASP A 13 -22.78 21.07 -5.12
C ASP A 13 -21.35 21.43 -4.71
N LEU A 14 -20.76 20.64 -3.79
CA LEU A 14 -19.39 20.83 -3.36
C LEU A 14 -18.41 20.54 -4.50
N LEU A 15 -18.62 19.46 -5.25
CA LEU A 15 -17.79 19.10 -6.41
C LEU A 15 -17.88 20.15 -7.52
N SER A 16 -19.08 20.66 -7.79
CA SER A 16 -19.31 21.73 -8.77
C SER A 16 -18.55 23.00 -8.43
N LYS A 17 -18.61 23.42 -7.15
CA LYS A 17 -17.86 24.58 -6.65
C LYS A 17 -16.35 24.39 -6.76
N GLN A 18 -15.84 23.20 -6.44
CA GLN A 18 -14.41 22.88 -6.57
C GLN A 18 -13.93 22.91 -8.03
N LEU A 19 -14.75 22.42 -8.96
CA LEU A 19 -14.44 22.48 -10.39
C LEU A 19 -14.40 23.91 -10.92
N GLN A 20 -15.39 24.75 -10.58
CA GLN A 20 -15.40 26.17 -10.97
C GLN A 20 -14.19 26.93 -10.41
N GLN A 21 -13.78 26.60 -9.19
CA GLN A 21 -12.59 27.19 -8.58
C GLN A 21 -11.30 26.76 -9.30
N LEU A 22 -11.19 25.50 -9.74
CA LEU A 22 -10.06 25.03 -10.52
C LEU A 22 -10.02 25.69 -11.91
N GLU A 23 -11.16 25.75 -12.59
CA GLU A 23 -11.29 26.35 -13.92
C GLU A 23 -10.89 27.83 -13.90
N SER A 24 -11.36 28.60 -12.90
CA SER A 24 -10.97 29.99 -12.73
C SER A 24 -9.50 30.21 -12.38
N ARG A 25 -8.83 29.24 -11.73
CA ARG A 25 -7.39 29.31 -11.47
C ARG A 25 -6.57 28.97 -12.70
N VAL A 26 -7.01 27.97 -13.48
CA VAL A 26 -6.39 27.61 -14.75
C VAL A 26 -6.49 28.78 -15.74
N SER A 27 -7.66 29.40 -15.87
CA SER A 27 -7.84 30.55 -16.78
C SER A 27 -6.98 31.77 -16.38
N GLN A 28 -6.75 31.98 -15.09
CA GLN A 28 -5.83 33.02 -14.59
C GLN A 28 -4.36 32.69 -14.83
N LEU A 29 -3.98 31.42 -14.82
CA LEU A 29 -2.61 30.97 -15.11
C LEU A 29 -2.33 31.02 -16.61
N GLU A 30 -3.28 30.53 -17.42
CA GLU A 30 -3.21 30.63 -18.89
C GLU A 30 -3.18 32.10 -19.34
N GLY A 31 -4.03 32.96 -18.77
CA GLY A 31 -4.02 34.40 -19.03
C GLY A 31 -2.70 35.09 -18.66
N ARG A 32 -1.98 34.60 -17.64
CA ARG A 32 -0.64 35.09 -17.27
C ARG A 32 0.43 34.60 -18.24
N ASP A 33 0.38 33.35 -18.67
CA ASP A 33 1.34 32.78 -19.64
C ASP A 33 1.24 33.45 -21.02
N HIS A 34 0.02 33.83 -21.43
CA HIS A 34 -0.18 34.57 -22.69
C HIS A 34 0.33 36.03 -22.65
N LEU A 35 0.47 36.63 -21.48
CA LEU A 35 1.03 37.97 -21.29
C LEU A 35 2.55 37.97 -21.03
N ALA A 36 3.14 36.82 -20.71
CA ALA A 36 4.57 36.67 -20.40
C ALA A 36 5.49 36.58 -21.63
N ALA A 37 4.96 36.65 -22.86
CA ALA A 37 5.72 36.50 -24.10
C ALA A 37 6.40 37.77 -24.64
N THR A 38 6.49 38.88 -23.90
CA THR A 38 7.26 40.08 -24.30
C THR A 38 7.71 40.88 -23.08
N PRO A 39 9.02 41.13 -22.88
CA PRO A 39 9.47 42.00 -21.80
C PRO A 39 9.41 43.47 -22.22
N PRO A 40 8.95 44.35 -21.33
CA PRO A 40 9.63 45.62 -21.17
C PRO A 40 10.11 45.78 -19.72
N ILE A 41 11.33 46.27 -19.61
CA ILE A 41 11.96 46.76 -18.39
C ILE A 41 11.22 48.04 -17.97
N VAL A 42 10.40 48.02 -16.91
CA VAL A 42 10.03 49.22 -16.14
C VAL A 42 9.77 48.88 -14.66
N GLU A 43 10.52 49.59 -13.82
CA GLU A 43 10.48 49.87 -12.38
C GLU A 43 9.38 49.31 -11.45
N SER A 44 9.90 48.81 -10.31
CA SER A 44 9.21 48.55 -9.05
C SER A 44 8.56 49.81 -8.45
N PRO A 45 7.39 49.65 -7.80
CA PRO A 45 7.29 50.06 -6.41
C PRO A 45 6.62 48.99 -5.52
N GLU A 46 7.36 48.49 -4.53
CA GLU A 46 6.88 47.82 -3.30
C GLU A 46 6.37 48.92 -2.32
N PRO A 47 5.22 48.78 -1.59
CA PRO A 47 5.08 47.75 -0.56
C PRO A 47 3.69 47.16 -0.29
N ALA A 48 3.62 45.82 -0.13
CA ALA A 48 2.68 45.10 0.75
C ALA A 48 3.02 43.60 0.83
N THR A 49 4.12 43.24 1.51
CA THR A 49 4.61 41.85 1.63
C THR A 49 4.25 41.14 2.94
N VAL A 50 3.36 41.69 3.79
CA VAL A 50 3.13 41.13 5.14
C VAL A 50 2.01 40.08 5.21
N ASP A 51 0.91 40.22 4.46
CA ASP A 51 -0.26 39.31 4.59
C ASP A 51 -0.10 37.96 3.87
N THR A 52 0.79 37.89 2.88
CA THR A 52 1.04 36.64 2.13
C THR A 52 1.82 35.63 2.99
N SER A 53 2.67 36.11 3.90
CA SER A 53 3.49 35.26 4.78
C SER A 53 2.63 34.52 5.83
N VAL A 54 1.70 35.23 6.48
CA VAL A 54 0.82 34.63 7.50
C VAL A 54 -0.18 33.66 6.89
N ALA A 55 -0.75 33.97 5.71
CA ALA A 55 -1.62 33.07 4.98
C ALA A 55 -0.88 31.82 4.46
N ALA A 56 0.37 31.96 4.03
CA ALA A 56 1.22 30.84 3.62
C ALA A 56 1.58 29.94 4.82
N ILE A 57 1.93 30.52 5.97
CA ILE A 57 2.23 29.77 7.21
C ILE A 57 0.96 29.03 7.70
N ALA A 58 -0.20 29.68 7.67
CA ALA A 58 -1.47 29.05 8.04
C ALA A 58 -1.88 27.92 7.08
N ALA A 59 -1.65 28.08 5.78
CA ALA A 59 -1.90 27.04 4.78
C ALA A 59 -0.96 25.84 4.94
N VAL A 60 0.31 26.08 5.27
CA VAL A 60 1.29 25.03 5.59
C VAL A 60 0.90 24.29 6.87
N ALA A 61 0.57 25.00 7.95
CA ALA A 61 0.13 24.40 9.21
C ALA A 61 -1.18 23.59 9.06
N ALA A 62 -2.13 24.08 8.26
CA ALA A 62 -3.36 23.35 7.94
C ALA A 62 -3.06 22.09 7.10
N SER A 63 -2.13 22.17 6.13
CA SER A 63 -1.69 21.02 5.33
C SER A 63 -0.99 19.95 6.18
N GLU A 64 -0.13 20.36 7.10
CA GLU A 64 0.53 19.44 8.05
C GLU A 64 -0.50 18.74 8.95
N SER A 65 -1.48 19.49 9.47
CA SER A 65 -2.55 18.93 10.31
C SER A 65 -3.39 17.89 9.55
N HIS A 66 -3.70 18.15 8.27
CA HIS A 66 -4.39 17.18 7.42
C HIS A 66 -3.52 15.96 7.10
N ALA A 67 -2.22 16.13 6.87
CA ALA A 67 -1.30 15.03 6.63
C ALA A 67 -1.18 14.12 7.86
N VAL A 68 -1.04 14.70 9.06
CA VAL A 68 -1.00 13.97 10.33
C VAL A 68 -2.32 13.23 10.58
N ALA A 69 -3.46 13.89 10.39
CA ALA A 69 -4.77 13.25 10.53
C ALA A 69 -4.95 12.09 9.53
N HIS A 70 -4.49 12.24 8.29
CA HIS A 70 -4.55 11.20 7.28
C HIS A 70 -3.68 9.99 7.65
N VAL A 71 -2.43 10.22 8.09
CA VAL A 71 -1.53 9.15 8.54
C VAL A 71 -2.09 8.44 9.77
N LEU A 72 -2.59 9.20 10.75
CA LEU A 72 -3.18 8.64 11.97
C LEU A 72 -4.43 7.80 11.65
N GLY A 73 -5.28 8.27 10.73
CA GLY A 73 -6.43 7.50 10.24
C GLY A 73 -6.01 6.21 9.53
N LEU A 74 -4.91 6.25 8.78
CA LEU A 74 -4.35 5.07 8.10
C LEU A 74 -3.82 4.03 9.09
N ILE A 75 -3.10 4.49 10.12
CA ILE A 75 -2.61 3.65 11.21
C ILE A 75 -3.79 3.02 11.95
N GLY A 76 -4.76 3.83 12.39
CA GLY A 76 -5.95 3.34 13.09
C GLY A 76 -6.73 2.30 12.27
N ARG A 77 -6.87 2.53 10.96
CA ARG A 77 -7.51 1.56 10.07
C ARG A 77 -6.70 0.27 9.93
N THR A 78 -5.37 0.35 9.85
CA THR A 78 -4.49 -0.82 9.81
C THR A 78 -4.59 -1.63 11.11
N PHE A 79 -4.60 -0.97 12.26
CA PHE A 79 -4.84 -1.62 13.56
C PHE A 79 -6.19 -2.32 13.63
N LEU A 80 -7.24 -1.70 13.09
CA LEU A 80 -8.58 -2.30 13.06
C LEU A 80 -8.61 -3.56 12.18
N ILE A 81 -7.88 -3.56 11.06
CA ILE A 81 -7.70 -4.74 10.21
C ILE A 81 -6.99 -5.86 10.97
N LEU A 82 -5.88 -5.54 11.63
CA LEU A 82 -5.13 -6.51 12.43
C LEU A 82 -5.96 -7.05 13.60
N CYS A 83 -6.77 -6.19 14.23
CA CYS A 83 -7.70 -6.59 15.28
C CYS A 83 -8.76 -7.57 14.75
N GLY A 84 -9.30 -7.32 13.55
CA GLY A 84 -10.20 -8.26 12.88
C GLY A 84 -9.56 -9.63 12.62
N ALA A 85 -8.31 -9.65 12.16
CA ALA A 85 -7.56 -10.89 12.00
C ALA A 85 -7.29 -11.60 13.33
N PHE A 86 -6.91 -10.86 14.37
CA PHE A 86 -6.69 -11.39 15.71
C PHE A 86 -7.98 -11.94 16.35
N LEU A 87 -9.12 -11.31 16.08
CA LEU A 87 -10.41 -11.81 16.51
C LEU A 87 -10.72 -13.17 15.87
N LEU A 88 -10.54 -13.29 14.55
CA LEU A 88 -10.69 -14.57 13.84
C LEU A 88 -9.75 -15.64 14.40
N ARG A 89 -8.49 -15.27 14.67
CA ARG A 89 -7.50 -16.13 15.32
C ARG A 89 -7.99 -16.61 16.68
N SER A 90 -8.48 -15.68 17.51
CA SER A 90 -8.95 -15.96 18.87
C SER A 90 -10.17 -16.85 18.90
N LEU A 91 -11.13 -16.65 17.98
CA LEU A 91 -12.30 -17.52 17.85
C LEU A 91 -11.91 -18.96 17.47
N THR A 92 -10.93 -19.09 16.57
CA THR A 92 -10.39 -20.38 16.14
C THR A 92 -9.69 -21.09 17.29
N ASP A 93 -8.81 -20.38 18.01
CA ASP A 93 -8.06 -20.94 19.15
C ASP A 93 -8.96 -21.24 20.35
N ALA A 94 -10.09 -20.52 20.52
CA ALA A 94 -11.11 -20.82 21.52
C ALA A 94 -11.96 -22.07 21.19
N GLY A 95 -11.74 -22.71 20.05
CA GLY A 95 -12.49 -23.91 19.62
C GLY A 95 -13.93 -23.63 19.17
N THR A 96 -14.31 -22.36 19.00
CA THR A 96 -15.67 -22.00 18.54
C THR A 96 -15.90 -22.33 17.07
N MET A 97 -14.82 -22.43 16.29
CA MET A 97 -14.84 -22.77 14.87
C MET A 97 -13.81 -23.88 14.57
N PRO A 98 -14.08 -24.76 13.59
CA PRO A 98 -13.08 -25.72 13.12
C PRO A 98 -11.82 -25.01 12.61
N LEU A 99 -10.67 -25.59 12.90
CA LEU A 99 -9.34 -25.05 12.58
C LEU A 99 -9.17 -24.70 11.09
N ALA A 100 -9.58 -25.63 10.22
CA ALA A 100 -9.55 -25.45 8.76
C ALA A 100 -10.40 -24.25 8.30
N LEU A 101 -11.55 -24.06 8.94
CA LEU A 101 -12.44 -22.95 8.63
C LEU A 101 -11.84 -21.62 9.09
N GLY A 102 -11.19 -21.59 10.27
CA GLY A 102 -10.44 -20.44 10.76
C GLY A 102 -9.30 -20.01 9.83
N VAL A 103 -8.48 -20.97 9.37
CA VAL A 103 -7.41 -20.73 8.40
C VAL A 103 -7.97 -20.22 7.07
N ALA A 104 -9.02 -20.86 6.54
CA ALA A 104 -9.65 -20.44 5.28
C ALA A 104 -10.21 -19.02 5.37
N LEU A 105 -10.89 -18.67 6.47
CA LEU A 105 -11.39 -17.31 6.70
C LEU A 105 -10.27 -16.30 6.84
N GLY A 106 -9.18 -16.62 7.54
CA GLY A 106 -8.03 -15.74 7.69
C GLY A 106 -7.33 -15.46 6.36
N LEU A 107 -7.13 -16.47 5.52
CA LEU A 107 -6.56 -16.31 4.18
C LEU A 107 -7.49 -15.51 3.25
N THR A 108 -8.80 -15.79 3.31
CA THR A 108 -9.79 -15.03 2.55
C THR A 108 -9.80 -13.57 2.98
N TYR A 109 -9.73 -13.30 4.28
CA TYR A 109 -9.63 -11.96 4.83
C TYR A 109 -8.37 -11.25 4.33
N ALA A 110 -7.21 -11.92 4.36
CA ALA A 110 -5.96 -11.37 3.81
C ALA A 110 -6.08 -11.06 2.31
N ALA A 111 -6.73 -11.92 1.53
CA ALA A 111 -6.95 -11.71 0.10
C ALA A 111 -7.87 -10.50 -0.19
N VAL A 112 -8.92 -10.31 0.62
CA VAL A 112 -9.80 -9.13 0.51
C VAL A 112 -9.03 -7.83 0.72
N TRP A 113 -8.10 -7.79 1.69
CA TRP A 113 -7.26 -6.61 1.91
C TRP A 113 -6.22 -6.40 0.83
N LEU A 114 -5.69 -7.47 0.23
CA LEU A 114 -4.84 -7.34 -0.94
C LEU A 114 -5.59 -6.77 -2.14
N PHE A 115 -6.85 -7.16 -2.34
CA PHE A 115 -7.71 -6.56 -3.35
C PHE A 115 -8.00 -5.08 -3.05
N ALA A 116 -8.25 -4.74 -1.78
CA ALA A 116 -8.39 -3.34 -1.36
C ALA A 116 -7.10 -2.54 -1.56
N ALA A 117 -5.93 -3.16 -1.41
CA ALA A 117 -4.63 -2.54 -1.70
C ALA A 117 -4.50 -2.19 -3.18
N ASP A 118 -4.85 -3.11 -4.08
CA ASP A 118 -4.82 -2.86 -5.53
C ASP A 118 -5.79 -1.74 -5.91
N ARG A 119 -7.02 -1.79 -5.41
CA ARG A 119 -8.04 -0.78 -5.71
C ARG A 119 -7.66 0.59 -5.13
N GLY A 120 -7.12 0.63 -3.91
CA GLY A 120 -6.71 1.86 -3.24
C GLY A 120 -5.55 2.55 -3.95
N ALA A 121 -4.51 1.80 -4.31
CA ALA A 121 -3.38 2.35 -5.06
C ALA A 121 -3.80 2.78 -6.47
N GLY A 122 -4.72 2.05 -7.11
CA GLY A 122 -5.28 2.42 -8.41
C GLY A 122 -6.09 3.71 -8.42
N GLY A 123 -6.69 4.09 -7.28
CA GLY A 123 -7.41 5.36 -7.10
C GLY A 123 -6.53 6.56 -6.75
N GLY A 124 -5.21 6.49 -7.00
CA GLY A 124 -4.27 7.58 -6.72
C GLY A 124 -3.84 7.71 -5.26
N ARG A 125 -4.07 6.69 -4.42
CA ARG A 125 -3.76 6.70 -2.98
C ARG A 125 -2.71 5.62 -2.64
N PRO A 126 -1.43 5.81 -3.03
CA PRO A 126 -0.41 4.77 -2.90
C PRO A 126 -0.14 4.38 -1.45
N LEU A 127 -0.15 5.33 -0.51
CA LEU A 127 0.05 5.07 0.92
C LEU A 127 -1.01 4.11 1.48
N SER A 128 -2.29 4.31 1.12
CA SER A 128 -3.37 3.40 1.53
C SER A 128 -3.21 2.02 0.90
N GLY A 129 -2.75 1.95 -0.34
CA GLY A 129 -2.41 0.71 -1.01
C GLY A 129 -1.32 -0.07 -0.26
N ILE A 130 -0.22 0.60 0.10
CA ILE A 130 0.88 0.00 0.85
C ILE A 130 0.39 -0.51 2.21
N SER A 131 -0.39 0.28 2.96
CA SER A 131 -0.89 -0.15 4.28
C SER A 131 -1.78 -1.39 4.21
N PHE A 132 -2.69 -1.46 3.23
CA PHE A 132 -3.57 -2.62 3.07
C PHE A 132 -2.81 -3.85 2.56
N GLY A 133 -1.83 -3.65 1.68
CA GLY A 133 -0.96 -4.72 1.20
C GLY A 133 -0.11 -5.30 2.33
N LEU A 134 0.49 -4.43 3.16
CA LEU A 134 1.30 -4.86 4.29
C LEU A 134 0.45 -5.57 5.35
N ALA A 135 -0.75 -5.06 5.64
CA ALA A 135 -1.69 -5.75 6.52
C ALA A 135 -2.04 -7.15 5.99
N SER A 136 -2.29 -7.29 4.69
CA SER A 136 -2.52 -8.60 4.06
C SER A 136 -1.33 -9.55 4.25
N ALA A 137 -0.09 -9.08 4.06
CA ALA A 137 1.12 -9.90 4.26
C ALA A 137 1.30 -10.33 5.71
N VAL A 138 1.11 -9.41 6.67
CA VAL A 138 1.20 -9.67 8.11
C VAL A 138 0.14 -10.67 8.57
N ILE A 139 -1.00 -10.76 7.89
CA ILE A 139 -2.04 -11.73 8.21
C ILE A 139 -1.74 -13.09 7.55
N ALA A 140 -1.41 -13.09 6.25
CA ALA A 140 -1.28 -14.32 5.48
C ALA A 140 -0.08 -15.18 5.90
N TYR A 141 1.11 -14.60 6.03
CA TYR A 141 2.33 -15.40 6.22
C TYR A 141 2.42 -16.12 7.57
N PRO A 142 2.14 -15.46 8.72
CA PRO A 142 2.09 -16.18 9.99
C PRO A 142 1.01 -17.26 10.00
N LEU A 143 -0.13 -17.01 9.35
CA LEU A 143 -1.22 -17.99 9.28
C LEU A 143 -0.83 -19.23 8.46
N ILE A 144 -0.09 -19.06 7.35
CA ILE A 144 0.45 -20.18 6.57
C ILE A 144 1.47 -20.97 7.40
N TRP A 145 2.36 -20.27 8.10
CA TRP A 145 3.33 -20.90 9.00
C TRP A 145 2.66 -21.73 10.10
N GLU A 146 1.64 -21.19 10.76
CA GLU A 146 0.91 -21.88 11.82
C GLU A 146 0.05 -23.03 11.28
N ALA A 147 -0.56 -22.87 10.10
CA ALA A 147 -1.31 -23.93 9.43
C ALA A 147 -0.44 -25.15 9.12
N THR A 148 0.85 -24.92 8.88
CA THR A 148 1.84 -25.97 8.63
C THR A 148 2.32 -26.57 9.95
N THR A 149 2.85 -25.74 10.86
CA THR A 149 3.59 -26.21 12.05
C THR A 149 2.73 -26.54 13.26
N LYS A 150 1.72 -25.73 13.56
CA LYS A 150 0.89 -25.87 14.78
C LYS A 150 -0.31 -26.78 14.52
N PHE A 151 -0.83 -26.72 13.31
CA PHE A 151 -2.11 -27.31 12.96
C PHE A 151 -1.99 -28.58 12.11
N ASP A 152 -0.81 -28.84 11.55
CA ASP A 152 -0.52 -30.01 10.69
C ASP A 152 -1.56 -30.17 9.56
N LEU A 153 -2.08 -29.03 9.09
CA LEU A 153 -3.14 -28.96 8.07
C LEU A 153 -2.56 -28.96 6.66
N LEU A 154 -1.32 -28.48 6.52
CA LEU A 154 -0.61 -28.35 5.26
C LEU A 154 0.70 -29.10 5.36
N ASP A 155 0.96 -29.94 4.37
CA ASP A 155 2.30 -30.48 4.14
C ASP A 155 3.24 -29.35 3.67
N ALA A 156 4.55 -29.55 3.79
CA ALA A 156 5.56 -28.56 3.43
C ALA A 156 5.43 -28.08 1.97
N ASP A 157 5.08 -28.99 1.05
CA ASP A 157 4.85 -28.66 -0.35
C ASP A 157 3.57 -27.83 -0.56
N ALA A 158 2.50 -28.11 0.19
CA ALA A 158 1.27 -27.33 0.10
C ALA A 158 1.45 -25.92 0.70
N ALA A 159 2.20 -25.82 1.81
CA ALA A 159 2.51 -24.55 2.46
C ALA A 159 3.35 -23.63 1.56
N THR A 160 4.43 -24.18 0.96
CA THR A 160 5.28 -23.44 0.02
C THR A 160 4.53 -23.03 -1.24
N ALA A 161 3.68 -23.90 -1.80
CA ALA A 161 2.82 -23.55 -2.93
C ALA A 161 1.84 -22.42 -2.60
N LEU A 162 1.19 -22.47 -1.43
CA LEU A 162 0.26 -21.43 -0.99
C LEU A 162 0.98 -20.10 -0.73
N LEU A 163 2.17 -20.15 -0.13
CA LEU A 163 3.03 -18.98 0.07
C LEU A 163 3.44 -18.36 -1.28
N ALA A 164 3.78 -19.19 -2.26
CA ALA A 164 4.10 -18.76 -3.62
C ALA A 164 2.91 -18.05 -4.29
N ILE A 165 1.69 -18.60 -4.16
CA ILE A 165 0.47 -17.99 -4.72
C ILE A 165 0.22 -16.59 -4.12
N PHE A 166 0.33 -16.47 -2.79
CA PHE A 166 0.18 -15.17 -2.11
C PHE A 166 1.30 -14.19 -2.50
N ALA A 167 2.55 -14.66 -2.56
CA ALA A 167 3.69 -13.85 -2.99
C ALA A 167 3.51 -13.32 -4.42
N ILE A 168 3.16 -14.18 -5.38
CA ILE A 168 2.88 -13.79 -6.77
C ILE A 168 1.76 -12.76 -6.82
N SER A 169 0.69 -12.96 -6.05
CA SER A 169 -0.43 -12.03 -5.98
C SER A 169 0.00 -10.66 -5.46
N MET A 170 0.81 -10.62 -4.40
CA MET A 170 1.33 -9.37 -3.83
C MET A 170 2.31 -8.67 -4.77
N PHE A 171 3.20 -9.41 -5.43
CA PHE A 171 4.09 -8.89 -6.46
C PHE A 171 3.34 -8.36 -7.67
N ALA A 172 2.26 -9.01 -8.09
CA ALA A 172 1.41 -8.53 -9.16
C ALA A 172 0.77 -7.18 -8.81
N VAL A 173 0.31 -7.00 -7.57
CA VAL A 173 -0.21 -5.70 -7.09
C VAL A 173 0.90 -4.66 -7.04
N ALA A 174 2.06 -4.99 -6.45
CA ALA A 174 3.21 -4.08 -6.38
C ALA A 174 3.66 -3.62 -7.77
N TRP A 175 3.69 -4.54 -8.72
CA TRP A 175 4.02 -4.30 -10.12
C TRP A 175 2.99 -3.39 -10.80
N ARG A 176 1.69 -3.71 -10.70
CA ARG A 176 0.62 -2.93 -11.35
C ARG A 176 0.55 -1.51 -10.83
N ARG A 177 0.89 -1.30 -9.56
CA ARG A 177 0.67 -0.04 -8.83
C ARG A 177 1.94 0.75 -8.54
N ASN A 178 3.09 0.31 -9.05
CA ASN A 178 4.40 0.95 -8.84
C ASN A 178 4.79 1.12 -7.36
N LEU A 179 4.54 0.11 -6.53
CA LEU A 179 4.81 0.18 -5.09
C LEU A 179 6.15 -0.49 -4.75
N GLU A 180 7.26 0.23 -4.96
CA GLU A 180 8.62 -0.29 -4.73
C GLU A 180 8.85 -0.72 -3.27
N ILE A 181 8.49 0.15 -2.31
CA ILE A 181 8.64 -0.13 -0.86
C ILE A 181 7.84 -1.39 -0.47
N PHE A 182 6.65 -1.55 -1.03
CA PHE A 182 5.82 -2.72 -0.75
C PHE A 182 6.45 -4.02 -1.29
N ALA A 183 7.01 -3.99 -2.51
CA ALA A 183 7.70 -5.15 -3.08
C ALA A 183 8.89 -5.60 -2.21
N TRP A 184 9.63 -4.66 -1.64
CA TRP A 184 10.71 -4.95 -0.69
C TRP A 184 10.21 -5.66 0.56
N CYS A 185 9.19 -5.11 1.21
CA CYS A 185 8.60 -5.70 2.41
C CYS A 185 8.07 -7.11 2.14
N VAL A 186 7.38 -7.31 1.02
CA VAL A 186 6.86 -8.61 0.59
C VAL A 186 8.01 -9.59 0.37
N SER A 187 9.05 -9.20 -0.36
CA SER A 187 10.22 -10.07 -0.62
C SER A 187 10.89 -10.53 0.68
N ALA A 188 11.13 -9.60 1.60
CA ALA A 188 11.74 -9.92 2.90
C ALA A 188 10.85 -10.87 3.71
N ALA A 189 9.56 -10.58 3.80
CA ALA A 189 8.62 -11.37 4.60
C ALA A 189 8.39 -12.77 4.02
N VAL A 190 8.33 -12.91 2.68
CA VAL A 190 8.27 -14.21 1.99
C VAL A 190 9.51 -15.04 2.30
N LEU A 191 10.71 -14.47 2.13
CA LEU A 191 11.96 -15.19 2.36
C LEU A 191 12.10 -15.64 3.81
N VAL A 192 11.74 -14.79 4.77
CA VAL A 192 11.76 -15.16 6.20
C VAL A 192 10.82 -16.35 6.46
N THR A 193 9.62 -16.32 5.91
CA THR A 193 8.63 -17.41 6.11
C THR A 193 9.05 -18.69 5.39
N ASP A 194 9.59 -18.58 4.19
CA ASP A 194 10.10 -19.72 3.41
C ASP A 194 11.28 -20.41 4.10
N VAL A 195 12.25 -19.64 4.59
CA VAL A 195 13.39 -20.16 5.38
C VAL A 195 12.90 -20.86 6.64
N ALA A 196 11.89 -20.30 7.32
CA ALA A 196 11.30 -20.95 8.49
C ALA A 196 10.74 -22.34 8.11
N ILE A 197 9.97 -22.45 7.02
CA ILE A 197 9.39 -23.72 6.55
C ILE A 197 10.49 -24.71 6.16
N LEU A 198 11.50 -24.24 5.44
CA LEU A 198 12.64 -25.06 5.01
C LEU A 198 13.40 -25.64 6.20
N LEU A 199 13.66 -24.85 7.24
CA LEU A 199 14.39 -25.30 8.42
C LEU A 199 13.58 -26.32 9.24
N THR A 200 12.26 -26.17 9.32
CA THR A 200 11.40 -27.09 10.08
C THR A 200 11.23 -28.43 9.38
N TYR A 201 11.01 -28.46 8.07
CA TYR A 201 10.69 -29.69 7.34
C TYR A 201 11.87 -30.27 6.54
N ARG A 202 13.01 -29.56 6.48
CA ARG A 202 14.23 -29.94 5.72
C ARG A 202 13.95 -30.25 4.24
N ASN A 203 12.91 -29.65 3.67
CA ASN A 203 12.55 -29.80 2.26
C ASN A 203 13.24 -28.72 1.41
N TRP A 204 14.47 -29.03 0.99
CA TRP A 204 15.32 -28.10 0.23
C TRP A 204 14.79 -27.82 -1.18
N GLY A 205 14.02 -28.73 -1.77
CA GLY A 205 13.56 -28.60 -3.16
C GLY A 205 12.58 -27.45 -3.32
N SER A 206 11.44 -27.53 -2.62
CA SER A 206 10.35 -26.56 -2.76
C SER A 206 10.73 -25.17 -2.24
N GLY A 207 11.45 -25.09 -1.12
CA GLY A 207 11.92 -23.81 -0.58
C GLY A 207 12.98 -23.13 -1.46
N ALA A 208 13.97 -23.87 -1.97
CA ALA A 208 14.94 -23.28 -2.89
C ALA A 208 14.29 -22.77 -4.19
N ALA A 209 13.30 -23.51 -4.72
CA ALA A 209 12.56 -23.07 -5.90
C ALA A 209 11.80 -21.75 -5.66
N LEU A 210 11.20 -21.59 -4.48
CA LEU A 210 10.51 -20.36 -4.09
C LEU A 210 11.49 -19.19 -3.89
N ALA A 211 12.61 -19.40 -3.21
CA ALA A 211 13.65 -18.39 -3.05
C ALA A 211 14.22 -17.93 -4.42
N LEU A 212 14.43 -18.87 -5.35
CA LEU A 212 14.84 -18.56 -6.73
C LEU A 212 13.77 -17.77 -7.48
N MET A 213 12.48 -18.11 -7.29
CA MET A 213 11.37 -17.36 -7.88
C MET A 213 11.35 -15.91 -7.37
N VAL A 214 11.46 -15.71 -6.05
CA VAL A 214 11.50 -14.36 -5.44
C VAL A 214 12.72 -13.57 -5.95
N GLY A 215 13.88 -14.21 -6.01
CA GLY A 215 15.10 -13.60 -6.56
C GLY A 215 14.94 -13.20 -8.03
N GLY A 216 14.36 -14.08 -8.85
CA GLY A 216 14.06 -13.83 -10.25
C GLY A 216 13.07 -12.69 -10.47
N VAL A 217 11.99 -12.63 -9.67
CA VAL A 217 11.01 -11.54 -9.70
C VAL A 217 11.66 -10.21 -9.30
N SER A 218 12.51 -10.22 -8.26
CA SER A 218 13.26 -9.05 -7.82
C SER A 218 14.18 -8.51 -8.92
N LEU A 219 14.96 -9.38 -9.57
CA LEU A 219 15.81 -9.04 -10.73
C LEU A 219 14.99 -8.51 -11.92
N TRP A 220 13.87 -9.16 -12.22
CA TRP A 220 12.96 -8.72 -13.28
C TRP A 220 12.44 -7.31 -13.04
N PHE A 221 12.01 -7.00 -11.81
CA PHE A 221 11.57 -5.65 -11.41
C PHE A 221 12.67 -4.61 -11.54
N ALA A 222 13.90 -4.95 -11.16
CA ALA A 222 15.04 -4.06 -11.32
C ALA A 222 15.28 -3.69 -12.80
N HIS A 223 15.13 -4.65 -13.73
CA HIS A 223 15.40 -4.42 -15.15
C HIS A 223 14.27 -3.65 -15.86
N THR A 224 13.02 -3.96 -15.53
CA THR A 224 11.85 -3.47 -16.29
C THR A 224 11.29 -2.15 -15.79
N ARG A 225 11.43 -1.84 -14.49
CA ARG A 225 10.90 -0.60 -13.90
C ARG A 225 11.99 0.40 -13.50
N GLY A 226 13.27 0.04 -13.65
CA GLY A 226 14.39 0.92 -13.32
C GLY A 226 14.45 1.31 -11.83
N TRP A 227 13.85 0.50 -10.95
CA TRP A 227 13.84 0.71 -9.49
C TRP A 227 15.27 0.64 -8.96
N MET A 228 15.90 1.82 -8.87
CA MET A 228 17.32 1.96 -8.51
C MET A 228 17.61 1.53 -7.07
N ALA A 229 16.62 1.44 -6.17
CA ALA A 229 16.87 0.96 -4.81
C ALA A 229 17.19 -0.54 -4.76
N LEU A 230 16.75 -1.34 -5.75
CA LEU A 230 17.15 -2.76 -5.88
C LEU A 230 18.58 -2.97 -6.35
N ARG A 231 19.29 -1.93 -6.82
CA ARG A 231 20.68 -2.05 -7.29
C ARG A 231 21.70 -2.02 -6.15
N TRP A 232 21.33 -1.47 -4.99
CA TRP A 232 22.26 -1.25 -3.88
C TRP A 232 22.86 -2.53 -3.28
N PRO A 233 22.13 -3.65 -3.11
CA PRO A 233 22.72 -4.88 -2.61
C PRO A 233 23.82 -5.43 -3.54
N VAL A 234 23.66 -5.26 -4.86
CA VAL A 234 24.64 -5.73 -5.85
C VAL A 234 25.86 -4.80 -5.90
N ALA A 235 25.67 -3.50 -5.71
CA ALA A 235 26.78 -2.53 -5.65
C ALA A 235 27.70 -2.77 -4.43
N VAL A 236 27.15 -3.23 -3.30
CA VAL A 236 27.94 -3.58 -2.10
C VAL A 236 28.75 -4.87 -2.27
N ILE A 237 28.36 -5.75 -3.19
CA ILE A 237 29.10 -6.99 -3.47
C ILE A 237 30.25 -6.77 -4.48
N VAL A 238 30.21 -5.67 -5.25
CA VAL A 238 31.18 -5.36 -6.32
C VAL A 238 32.24 -4.35 -5.88
N ASN A 239 32.16 -3.79 -4.67
CA ASN A 239 33.14 -2.85 -4.11
C ASN A 239 33.77 -3.40 -2.83
#